data_AF-A0A444UAV7-F1
#
_entry.id   AF-A0A444UAV7-F1
#
_cell.length_a   1.000
_cell.length_b   1.000
_cell.length_c   1.000
_cell.angle_alpha   90.00
_cell.angle_beta   90.00
_cell.angle_gamma   90.00
#
_symmetry.space_group_name_H-M   'P 1'
#
loop_
_entity.id
_entity.type
_entity.pdbx_description
1 polymer ?
#
loop_
_entity_poly.entity_id
_entity_poly.type
_entity_poly.pdbx_seq_one_letter_code
_entity_poly.pdbx_strand_id
1 'polypeptide(L)'
;MEVLPCSRVAHIERTKKPYNNDIDYYAKRNALRAAEVWMDEFKSHVYMAWNIPMNVRNSKASGYCLDQGAEDDDKAILYPCHGMSSQVGALVTITQL
;
A
#
# COMPACT_ATOMS: atom_id res chain seq x y z
N MET A 1 -19.07 -8.93 13.78
CA MET A 1 -19.07 -9.72 12.53
C MET A 1 -18.91 -11.17 12.93
N GLU A 2 -19.77 -12.05 12.43
CA GLU A 2 -19.77 -13.47 12.81
C GLU A 2 -19.85 -14.34 11.56
N VAL A 3 -19.14 -15.47 11.57
CA VAL A 3 -19.21 -16.48 10.51
C VAL A 3 -20.00 -17.67 11.06
N LEU A 4 -21.15 -17.98 10.45
CA LEU A 4 -22.02 -19.07 10.89
C LEU A 4 -21.66 -20.38 10.19
N PRO A 5 -21.07 -21.37 10.87
CA PRO A 5 -20.56 -22.59 10.23
C PRO A 5 -21.66 -23.51 9.66
N CYS A 6 -22.89 -23.37 10.16
CA CYS A 6 -24.06 -24.12 9.69
C CYS A 6 -24.64 -23.57 8.38
N SER A 7 -24.30 -22.34 8.00
CA SER A 7 -24.74 -21.72 6.74
C SER A 7 -23.61 -21.77 5.72
N ARG A 8 -23.71 -22.67 4.74
CA ARG A 8 -22.67 -22.89 3.73
C ARG A 8 -23.11 -22.38 2.37
N VAL A 9 -22.29 -21.51 1.78
CA VAL A 9 -22.44 -21.02 0.41
C VAL A 9 -21.13 -21.23 -0.32
N ALA A 10 -21.15 -21.90 -1.46
CA ALA A 10 -19.97 -22.09 -2.29
C ALA A 10 -19.74 -20.86 -3.19
N HIS A 11 -18.50 -20.40 -3.26
CA HIS A 11 -18.08 -19.34 -4.18
C HIS A 11 -17.18 -19.93 -5.27
N ILE A 12 -17.43 -19.56 -6.53
CA ILE A 12 -16.55 -19.90 -7.66
C ILE A 12 -15.60 -18.71 -7.85
N GLU A 13 -14.35 -18.88 -7.43
CA GLU A 13 -13.33 -17.84 -7.59
C GLU A 13 -12.96 -17.65 -9.07
N ARG A 14 -12.73 -16.40 -9.48
CA ARG A 14 -12.44 -16.06 -10.87
C ARG A 14 -11.08 -15.40 -10.97
N THR A 15 -10.26 -15.89 -11.90
CA THR A 15 -8.96 -15.26 -12.23
C THR A 15 -9.11 -13.86 -12.84
N LYS A 16 -10.23 -13.58 -13.51
CA LYS A 16 -10.51 -12.26 -14.11
C LYS A 16 -11.99 -11.88 -13.97
N LYS A 17 -12.28 -10.59 -13.76
CA LYS A 17 -13.66 -10.08 -13.79
C LYS A 17 -14.11 -9.88 -15.24
N PRO A 18 -15.25 -10.43 -15.68
CA PRO A 18 -15.66 -10.38 -17.09
C PRO A 18 -16.16 -9.02 -17.55
N TYR A 19 -16.55 -8.15 -16.61
CA TYR A 19 -17.12 -6.82 -16.88
C TYR A 19 -16.10 -5.69 -16.80
N ASN A 20 -14.87 -5.95 -16.35
CA ASN A 20 -13.85 -4.93 -16.22
C ASN A 20 -12.44 -5.51 -16.34
N ASN A 21 -11.63 -4.88 -17.19
CA ASN A 21 -10.25 -5.28 -17.43
C ASN A 21 -9.27 -4.63 -16.46
N ASP A 22 -9.63 -3.50 -15.83
CA ASP A 22 -8.79 -2.76 -14.88
C ASP A 22 -9.45 -2.77 -13.50
N ILE A 23 -9.25 -3.86 -12.78
CA ILE A 23 -9.80 -4.04 -11.42
C ILE A 23 -9.00 -3.23 -10.40
N ASP A 24 -7.70 -3.08 -10.64
CA ASP A 24 -6.76 -2.44 -9.74
C ASP A 24 -7.13 -0.97 -9.51
N TYR A 25 -7.45 -0.24 -10.59
CA TYR A 25 -7.88 1.16 -10.49
C TYR A 25 -9.09 1.36 -9.56
N TYR A 26 -10.15 0.55 -9.73
CA TYR A 26 -11.36 0.67 -8.92
C TYR A 26 -11.17 0.14 -7.51
N ALA A 27 -10.41 -0.94 -7.32
CA ALA A 27 -10.07 -1.48 -6.02
C ALA A 27 -9.31 -0.44 -5.19
N LYS A 28 -8.27 0.18 -5.77
CA LYS A 28 -7.50 1.27 -5.15
C LYS A 28 -8.40 2.45 -4.79
N ARG A 29 -9.22 2.94 -5.73
CA ARG A 29 -10.13 4.06 -5.46
C ARG A 29 -11.12 3.77 -4.33
N ASN A 30 -11.71 2.58 -4.30
CA ASN A 30 -12.69 2.22 -3.29
C ASN A 30 -12.04 1.98 -1.92
N ALA A 31 -10.86 1.35 -1.88
CA ALA A 31 -10.09 1.17 -0.66
C ALA A 31 -9.74 2.51 -0.01
N LEU A 32 -9.32 3.50 -0.81
CA LEU A 32 -9.03 4.85 -0.31
C LEU A 32 -10.26 5.57 0.23
N ARG A 33 -11.40 5.45 -0.45
CA ARG A 33 -12.67 6.02 0.06
C ARG A 33 -13.07 5.43 1.40
N ALA A 34 -12.89 4.12 1.59
CA ALA A 34 -13.16 3.48 2.87
C ALA A 34 -12.17 3.97 3.94
N ALA A 35 -10.89 4.10 3.60
CA ALA A 35 -9.86 4.56 4.54
C ALA A 35 -10.11 5.99 5.03
N GLU A 36 -10.48 6.92 4.14
CA GLU A 36 -10.76 8.32 4.54
C GLU A 36 -11.95 8.46 5.48
N VAL A 37 -12.93 7.55 5.39
CA VAL A 37 -14.18 7.65 6.18
C VAL A 37 -14.09 6.85 7.47
N TRP A 38 -13.39 5.70 7.46
CA TRP A 38 -13.51 4.70 8.53
C TRP A 38 -12.21 4.35 9.23
N MET A 39 -11.05 4.76 8.70
CA MET A 39 -9.75 4.30 9.23
C MET A 39 -8.97 5.38 9.97
N ASP A 40 -9.51 6.59 10.12
CA ASP A 40 -8.94 7.67 10.94
C ASP A 40 -7.41 7.80 10.79
N GLU A 41 -6.66 7.69 11.90
CA GLU A 41 -5.19 7.76 11.94
C GLU A 41 -4.51 6.58 11.23
N PHE A 42 -5.20 5.44 11.10
CA PHE A 42 -4.70 4.23 10.44
C PHE A 42 -4.79 4.27 8.91
N LYS A 43 -5.37 5.31 8.30
CA LYS A 43 -5.44 5.43 6.83
C LYS A 43 -4.06 5.49 6.15
N SER A 44 -3.03 5.89 6.89
CA SER A 44 -1.62 5.85 6.46
C SER A 44 -1.18 4.45 6.05
N HIS A 45 -1.64 3.40 6.74
CA HIS A 45 -1.35 2.01 6.37
C HIS A 45 -1.96 1.63 5.02
N VAL A 46 -3.14 2.15 4.70
CA VAL A 46 -3.77 1.95 3.39
C VAL A 46 -2.99 2.68 2.30
N TYR A 47 -2.54 3.91 2.55
CA TYR A 47 -1.73 4.64 1.57
C TYR A 47 -0.41 3.93 1.28
N MET A 48 0.26 3.39 2.31
CA MET A 48 1.47 2.59 2.15
C MET A 48 1.18 1.33 1.33
N ALA A 49 0.14 0.57 1.66
CA ALA A 49 -0.22 -0.65 0.94
C ALA A 49 -0.57 -0.42 -0.55
N TRP A 50 -1.10 0.76 -0.90
CA TRP A 50 -1.45 1.13 -2.27
C TRP A 50 -0.37 1.97 -2.99
N ASN A 51 0.83 2.05 -2.42
CA ASN A 51 1.96 2.81 -2.95
C ASN A 51 1.59 4.24 -3.32
N ILE A 52 0.81 4.90 -2.45
CA ILE A 52 0.41 6.29 -2.67
C ILE A 52 1.56 7.16 -2.17
N PRO A 53 2.12 8.03 -3.04
CA PRO A 53 3.30 8.80 -2.71
C PRO A 53 3.01 9.77 -1.57
N MET A 54 3.36 9.36 -0.35
CA MET A 54 3.63 10.23 0.78
C MET A 54 5.05 10.74 0.57
N ASN A 55 5.22 11.80 -0.22
CA ASN A 55 6.56 12.28 -0.62
C ASN A 55 7.43 12.61 0.61
N VAL A 56 8.42 11.76 0.92
CA VAL A 56 9.53 12.10 1.83
C VAL A 56 10.71 12.49 0.96
N ARG A 57 10.93 13.80 0.81
CA ARG A 57 12.04 14.35 0.02
C ARG A 57 13.20 14.71 0.92
N ASN A 58 14.41 14.31 0.54
CA ASN A 58 15.62 14.80 1.18
C ASN A 58 15.81 16.29 0.84
N SER A 59 15.87 17.16 1.85
CA SER A 59 16.04 18.60 1.69
C SER A 59 17.41 19.02 1.12
N LYS A 60 18.40 18.14 1.15
CA LYS A 60 19.74 18.34 0.58
C LYS A 60 19.98 17.63 -0.75
N ALA A 61 19.14 16.67 -1.12
CA ALA A 61 19.31 15.86 -2.34
C ALA A 61 17.95 15.62 -3.02
N SER A 62 17.44 16.65 -3.69
CA SER A 62 16.07 16.70 -4.24
C SER A 62 15.79 15.71 -5.39
N GLY A 63 16.82 15.12 -6.00
CA GLY A 63 16.70 14.13 -7.07
C GLY A 63 16.65 12.67 -6.60
N TYR A 64 16.77 12.43 -5.29
CA TYR A 64 16.82 11.09 -4.71
C TYR A 64 15.74 10.89 -3.65
N CYS A 65 15.10 9.72 -3.70
CA CYS A 65 14.00 9.29 -2.84
C CYS A 65 14.43 8.08 -2.01
N LEU A 66 13.86 7.94 -0.80
CA LEU A 66 14.08 6.76 0.04
C LEU A 66 13.35 5.57 -0.59
N ASP A 67 14.03 4.46 -0.84
CA ASP A 67 13.47 3.25 -1.42
C ASP A 67 13.73 2.05 -0.50
N GLN A 68 12.88 1.02 -0.55
CA GLN A 68 12.96 -0.14 0.33
C GLN A 68 14.25 -0.96 0.11
N GLY A 69 14.82 -0.91 -1.10
CA GLY A 69 15.98 -1.75 -1.44
C GLY A 69 15.57 -3.22 -1.66
N ALA A 70 16.53 -4.13 -1.62
CA ALA A 70 16.27 -5.57 -1.81
C ALA A 70 15.54 -6.17 -0.60
N GLU A 71 14.60 -7.09 -0.84
CA GLU A 71 13.82 -7.76 0.23
C GLU A 71 14.72 -8.50 1.24
N ASP A 72 15.92 -8.93 0.82
CA ASP A 72 16.83 -9.71 1.66
C ASP A 72 17.72 -8.87 2.60
N ASP A 73 17.82 -7.55 2.40
CA ASP A 73 18.82 -6.72 3.12
C ASP A 73 18.21 -5.77 4.16
N ASP A 74 16.88 -5.69 4.33
CA ASP A 74 16.16 -4.81 5.29
C ASP A 74 16.69 -3.35 5.39
N LYS A 75 17.55 -2.93 4.47
CA LYS A 75 18.27 -1.66 4.46
C LYS A 75 17.66 -0.83 3.35
N ALA A 76 16.95 0.21 3.77
CA ALA A 76 16.48 1.22 2.85
C ALA A 76 17.67 1.87 2.11
N ILE A 77 17.49 2.11 0.81
CA ILE A 77 18.49 2.73 -0.05
C ILE A 77 18.02 4.12 -0.49
N LEU A 78 18.96 4.93 -0.95
CA LEU A 78 18.66 6.21 -1.58
C LEU A 78 18.74 6.02 -3.10
N TYR A 79 17.63 6.17 -3.83
CA TYR A 79 17.55 5.88 -5.26
C TYR A 79 16.95 7.07 -6.05
N PRO A 80 17.35 7.30 -7.32
CA PRO A 80 16.78 8.38 -8.13
C PRO A 80 15.25 8.30 -8.20
N CYS A 81 14.56 9.42 -7.95
CA CYS A 81 13.11 9.42 -7.92
C CYS A 81 12.51 9.11 -9.30
N HIS A 82 11.88 7.94 -9.47
CA HIS A 82 11.30 7.50 -10.76
C HIS A 82 9.77 7.48 -10.81
N GLY A 83 9.07 7.88 -9.74
CA GLY A 83 7.60 7.99 -9.73
C GLY A 83 6.82 6.68 -9.97
N MET A 84 7.48 5.53 -9.85
CA MET A 84 6.91 4.18 -9.97
C MET A 84 7.19 3.38 -8.69
N SER A 85 6.27 2.49 -8.31
CA SER A 85 6.29 1.63 -7.09
C SER A 85 6.55 2.37 -5.76
N SER A 86 6.55 1.64 -4.63
CA SER A 86 6.74 2.21 -3.29
C SER A 86 8.16 2.73 -3.08
N GLN A 87 8.40 4.02 -3.32
CA GLN A 87 9.56 4.74 -2.76
C GLN A 87 9.24 5.25 -1.34
N VAL A 88 8.57 4.41 -0.57
CA VAL A 88 8.16 4.66 0.80
C VAL A 88 8.40 3.35 1.52
N GLY A 89 9.64 3.14 1.98
CA GLY A 89 9.87 2.21 3.07
C GLY A 89 8.90 2.58 4.17
N ALA A 90 8.05 1.63 4.58
CA ALA A 90 7.27 1.76 5.80
C ALA A 90 8.25 2.24 6.87
N LEU A 91 7.95 3.35 7.53
CA LEU A 91 8.77 3.87 8.61
C LEU A 91 8.77 2.78 9.69
N VAL A 92 9.73 1.85 9.65
CA VAL A 92 10.05 1.00 10.78
C VAL A 92 10.47 2.02 11.83
N THR A 93 9.58 2.30 12.75
CA THR A 93 9.89 3.06 13.94
C THR A 93 11.04 2.33 14.61
N ILE A 94 12.27 2.79 14.39
CA ILE A 94 13.36 2.58 15.33
C ILE A 94 12.99 3.43 16.55
N THR A 95 11.98 2.98 17.29
CA THR A 95 11.95 3.23 18.72
C THR A 95 12.86 2.18 19.32
N GLN A 96 14.11 2.57 19.54
CA GLN A 96 14.86 2.05 20.69
C GLN A 96 13.99 2.30 21.92
N LEU A 97 13.56 1.21 22.58
CA LEU A 97 13.86 0.90 23.98
C LEU A 97 13.52 -0.57 24.24
#